data_AF-A0A940XTT8-F1
#
_entry.id   AF-A0A940XTT8-F1
#
_cell.length_a   1.000
_cell.length_b   1.000
_cell.length_c   1.000
_cell.angle_alpha   90.00
_cell.angle_beta   90.00
_cell.angle_gamma   90.00
#
_symmetry.space_group_name_H-M   'P 1'
#
loop_
_entity.id
_entity.type
_entity.pdbx_description
1 polymer ?
#
loop_
_entity_poly.entity_id
_entity_poly.type
_entity_poly.pdbx_seq_one_letter_code
_entity_poly.pdbx_strand_id
1 'polypeptide(L)'
;MSDGHDDSGRERVPGRQRRRFPGISSRAYEHPADRSALVALRKLSGFDTVFKALSGLLPERSLRLLFLSDSVRVSDRQFAHLNVMLRDACYILDLEKVPPMYVTQDPVPNAMCIGLDEPIIVVTTGLVELLDEEEMRAVVGHEVGHALSGHSVYRTVLLFLTSLAVRVAWIPLGNLAIMAIVTGLREWFRKSELSADRAGLLVGQDPQASMRGLMKIAGGNHLHEMNVDAFLEQADEYESGGDLRDSVLKIMNVLPRSHPFTTVRAAELRKWTASRDYQRIMDGHYPRREEDGDASVRDSFRESASHYAGHVRGSKDPLMKLVNDIAGGAGDLGERVRRGFGGFTSSAPRPPKDGAGPGGGTAEGRDRPEDPEAPGDGPPRENG
;
A
#
# COMPACT_ATOMS: atom_id res chain seq x y z
N MET A 1 -11.23 -7.46 -55.91
CA MET A 1 -10.18 -8.19 -55.18
C MET A 1 -10.32 -7.80 -53.72
N SER A 2 -10.63 -8.78 -52.89
CA SER A 2 -10.96 -8.69 -51.46
C SER A 2 -9.78 -8.27 -50.61
N ASP A 3 -10.12 -7.59 -49.51
CA ASP A 3 -9.67 -7.71 -48.12
C ASP A 3 -8.21 -7.99 -47.77
N GLY A 4 -7.74 -7.24 -46.77
CA GLY A 4 -6.59 -7.62 -45.97
C GLY A 4 -5.94 -6.45 -45.23
N HIS A 5 -6.59 -5.93 -44.19
CA HIS A 5 -5.83 -5.32 -43.10
C HIS A 5 -6.40 -5.80 -41.76
N ASP A 6 -5.63 -6.70 -41.16
CA ASP A 6 -5.78 -7.25 -39.82
C ASP A 6 -5.94 -6.13 -38.78
N ASP A 7 -7.10 -6.09 -38.13
CA ASP A 7 -7.33 -5.40 -36.86
C ASP A 7 -6.73 -6.29 -35.76
N SER A 8 -5.43 -6.15 -35.52
CA SER A 8 -4.72 -6.95 -34.51
C SER A 8 -5.09 -6.49 -33.08
N GLY A 9 -5.98 -7.24 -32.43
CA GLY A 9 -5.77 -7.65 -31.03
C GLY A 9 -6.25 -6.73 -29.90
N ARG A 10 -7.22 -5.84 -30.10
CA ARG A 10 -7.95 -5.25 -28.97
C ARG A 10 -9.33 -5.87 -28.87
N GLU A 11 -9.54 -6.72 -27.87
CA GLU A 11 -10.86 -7.21 -27.49
C GLU A 11 -11.81 -6.03 -27.34
N ARG A 12 -12.71 -5.82 -28.31
CA ARG A 12 -13.88 -4.97 -28.12
C ARG A 12 -14.84 -5.75 -27.23
N VAL A 13 -14.61 -5.66 -25.93
CA VAL A 13 -15.55 -6.16 -24.93
C VAL A 13 -16.90 -5.47 -25.16
N PRO A 14 -18.02 -6.19 -25.23
CA PRO A 14 -19.34 -5.56 -25.37
C PRO A 14 -19.52 -4.50 -24.30
N GLY A 15 -19.83 -3.26 -24.68
CA GLY A 15 -19.93 -2.13 -23.78
C GLY A 15 -20.94 -2.43 -22.66
N ARG A 16 -20.43 -2.86 -21.50
CA ARG A 16 -21.24 -3.01 -20.29
C ARG A 16 -21.85 -1.65 -20.00
N GLN A 17 -23.18 -1.60 -19.93
CA GLN A 17 -23.88 -0.42 -19.44
C GLN A 17 -23.58 -0.29 -17.95
N ARG A 18 -22.58 0.53 -17.62
CA ARG A 18 -22.16 0.77 -16.24
C ARG A 18 -23.16 1.67 -15.54
N ARG A 19 -23.46 1.35 -14.29
CA ARG A 19 -24.31 2.16 -13.42
C ARG A 19 -23.64 3.50 -13.13
N ARG A 20 -24.39 4.58 -13.25
CA ARG A 20 -23.96 5.90 -12.80
C ARG A 20 -24.35 6.11 -11.34
N PHE A 21 -23.59 6.93 -10.62
CA PHE A 21 -23.89 7.38 -9.26
C PHE A 21 -24.05 8.90 -9.20
N PRO A 22 -25.15 9.48 -9.74
CA PRO A 22 -25.40 10.92 -9.66
C PRO A 22 -25.37 11.43 -8.22
N GLY A 23 -24.67 12.53 -7.99
CA GLY A 23 -24.54 13.22 -6.71
C GLY A 23 -23.75 12.45 -5.65
N ILE A 24 -23.05 11.35 -5.98
CA ILE A 24 -22.35 10.53 -4.99
C ILE A 24 -21.34 11.35 -4.18
N SER A 25 -21.44 11.27 -2.85
CA SER A 25 -20.43 11.79 -1.94
C SER A 25 -19.27 10.81 -1.84
N SER A 26 -18.05 11.32 -1.65
CA SER A 26 -16.88 10.48 -1.36
C SER A 26 -17.09 9.58 -0.13
N ARG A 27 -17.93 10.04 0.82
CA ARG A 27 -18.33 9.28 2.01
C ARG A 27 -19.02 7.95 1.70
N ALA A 28 -19.58 7.79 0.49
CA ALA A 28 -20.21 6.55 0.07
C ALA A 28 -19.21 5.39 -0.04
N TYR A 29 -18.01 5.67 -0.53
CA TYR A 29 -16.97 4.66 -0.76
C TYR A 29 -15.76 4.82 0.16
N GLU A 30 -15.68 5.91 0.94
CA GLU A 30 -14.59 6.16 1.89
C GLU A 30 -14.42 4.98 2.87
N HIS A 31 -13.18 4.53 2.99
CA HIS A 31 -12.82 3.51 3.95
C HIS A 31 -12.84 4.12 5.38
N PRO A 32 -13.42 3.45 6.39
CA PRO A 32 -13.48 4.03 7.75
C PRO A 32 -12.12 4.39 8.34
N ALA A 33 -11.06 3.65 7.99
CA ALA A 33 -9.70 3.98 8.39
C ALA A 33 -9.16 5.27 7.76
N ASP A 34 -9.56 5.60 6.52
CA ASP A 34 -9.18 6.84 5.83
C ASP A 34 -9.78 8.05 6.56
N ARG A 35 -11.10 8.04 6.74
CA ARG A 35 -11.86 9.06 7.47
C ARG A 35 -11.25 9.34 8.84
N SER A 36 -10.92 8.28 9.57
CA SER A 36 -10.37 8.36 10.92
C SER A 36 -8.96 8.94 10.93
N ALA A 37 -8.11 8.48 10.02
CA ALA A 37 -6.73 8.92 9.93
C ALA A 37 -6.66 10.40 9.56
N LEU A 38 -7.51 10.88 8.65
CA LEU A 38 -7.55 12.29 8.27
C LEU A 38 -7.96 13.19 9.45
N VAL A 39 -9.00 12.78 10.18
CA VAL A 39 -9.47 13.53 11.35
C VAL A 39 -8.44 13.52 12.48
N ALA A 40 -7.76 12.39 12.72
CA ALA A 40 -6.67 12.32 13.69
C ALA A 40 -5.49 13.23 13.29
N LEU A 41 -5.14 13.25 12.01
CA LEU A 41 -4.08 14.10 11.46
C LEU A 41 -4.39 15.60 11.68
N ARG A 42 -5.63 16.02 11.40
CA ARG A 42 -6.07 17.41 11.62
C ARG A 42 -6.08 17.86 13.09
N LYS A 43 -6.12 16.92 14.03
CA LYS A 43 -6.03 17.21 15.48
C LYS A 43 -4.61 17.44 15.97
N LEU A 44 -3.59 17.18 15.14
CA LEU A 44 -2.21 17.42 15.52
C LEU A 44 -1.97 18.92 15.67
N SER A 45 -1.42 19.32 16.82
CA SER A 45 -1.10 20.73 17.10
C SER A 45 -0.17 21.29 16.03
N GLY A 46 -0.56 22.42 15.43
CA GLY A 46 0.21 23.10 14.39
C GLY A 46 0.04 22.55 12.97
N PHE A 47 -0.77 21.50 12.75
CA PHE A 47 -1.03 20.94 11.42
C PHE A 47 -1.55 22.00 10.44
N ASP A 48 -2.57 22.76 10.83
CA ASP A 48 -3.19 23.77 9.95
C ASP A 48 -2.21 24.91 9.60
N THR A 49 -1.37 25.32 10.54
CA THR A 49 -0.34 26.35 10.30
C THR A 49 0.69 25.86 9.30
N VAL A 50 1.21 24.63 9.49
CA VAL A 50 2.17 24.02 8.57
C VAL A 50 1.54 23.79 7.20
N PHE A 51 0.32 23.26 7.16
CA PHE A 51 -0.42 23.00 5.93
C PHE A 51 -0.67 24.29 5.15
N LYS A 52 -1.10 25.37 5.79
CA LYS A 52 -1.32 26.67 5.15
C LYS A 52 -0.02 27.28 4.63
N ALA A 53 1.05 27.21 5.42
CA ALA A 53 2.36 27.69 5.00
C ALA A 53 2.88 26.91 3.77
N LEU A 54 2.75 25.58 3.80
CA LEU A 54 3.14 24.73 2.67
C LEU A 54 2.29 25.01 1.45
N SER A 55 0.96 25.02 1.58
CA SER A 55 0.04 25.24 0.45
C SER A 55 0.34 26.55 -0.30
N GLY A 56 0.76 27.61 0.40
CA GLY A 56 1.19 28.86 -0.25
C GLY A 56 2.59 28.82 -0.89
N LEU A 57 3.46 27.91 -0.45
CA LEU A 57 4.81 27.70 -0.98
C LEU A 57 4.86 26.70 -2.13
N LEU A 58 3.83 25.88 -2.30
CA LEU A 58 3.74 24.88 -3.36
C LEU A 58 3.39 25.55 -4.70
N PRO A 59 4.30 25.59 -5.68
CA PRO A 59 4.01 26.22 -6.95
C PRO A 59 3.18 25.27 -7.82
N GLU A 60 1.86 25.23 -7.62
CA GLU A 60 0.94 24.42 -8.43
C GLU A 60 1.14 24.68 -9.94
N ARG A 61 1.37 25.95 -10.30
CA ARG A 61 1.71 26.34 -11.66
C ARG A 61 2.98 25.65 -12.18
N SER A 62 4.00 25.48 -11.34
CA SER A 62 5.23 24.77 -11.71
C SER A 62 4.95 23.29 -11.95
N LEU A 63 4.17 22.64 -11.07
CA LEU A 63 3.80 21.23 -11.24
C LEU A 63 3.07 20.99 -12.56
N ARG A 64 2.12 21.87 -12.89
CA ARG A 64 1.40 21.81 -14.16
C ARG A 64 2.30 22.05 -15.37
N LEU A 65 3.21 23.04 -15.28
CA LEU A 65 4.17 23.31 -16.35
C LEU A 65 5.11 22.12 -16.57
N LEU A 66 5.53 21.43 -15.50
CA LEU A 66 6.39 20.25 -15.58
C LEU A 66 5.74 19.13 -16.41
N PHE A 67 4.49 18.75 -16.10
CA PHE A 67 3.79 17.72 -16.88
C PHE A 67 3.40 18.20 -18.28
N LEU A 68 3.17 19.50 -18.46
CA LEU A 68 2.95 20.04 -19.79
C LEU A 68 4.21 20.00 -20.66
N SER A 69 5.40 20.12 -20.06
CA SER A 69 6.68 20.13 -20.78
C SER A 69 7.28 18.74 -21.01
N ASP A 70 7.06 17.79 -20.09
CA ASP A 70 7.80 16.52 -20.03
C ASP A 70 6.86 15.29 -20.00
N SER A 71 5.63 15.44 -20.47
CA SER A 71 4.66 14.33 -20.56
C SER A 71 3.68 14.55 -21.71
N VAL A 72 3.03 13.46 -22.14
CA VAL A 72 2.05 13.51 -23.22
C VAL A 72 0.65 13.70 -22.64
N ARG A 73 -0.01 14.80 -23.00
CA ARG A 73 -1.35 15.11 -22.51
C ARG A 73 -2.41 14.22 -23.15
N VAL A 74 -3.19 13.51 -22.32
CA VAL A 74 -4.36 12.72 -22.75
C VAL A 74 -5.46 13.65 -23.29
N SER A 75 -5.97 13.34 -24.48
CA SER A 75 -7.04 14.09 -25.16
C SER A 75 -7.70 13.26 -26.27
N ASP A 76 -8.68 13.82 -26.97
CA ASP A 76 -9.28 13.16 -28.14
C ASP A 76 -8.28 12.92 -29.28
N ARG A 77 -7.15 13.64 -29.29
CA ARG A 77 -6.13 13.58 -30.36
C ARG A 77 -4.95 12.67 -30.05
N GLN A 78 -4.77 12.26 -28.80
CA GLN A 78 -3.68 11.37 -28.37
C GLN A 78 -4.07 10.71 -27.07
N PHE A 79 -3.80 9.40 -26.95
CA PHE A 79 -4.35 8.57 -25.86
C PHE A 79 -5.89 8.65 -25.75
N ALA A 80 -6.59 8.66 -26.89
CA ALA A 80 -8.04 8.84 -26.94
C ALA A 80 -8.82 7.82 -26.10
N HIS A 81 -8.34 6.58 -26.01
CA HIS A 81 -8.99 5.55 -25.20
C HIS A 81 -8.89 5.84 -23.69
N LEU A 82 -7.72 6.29 -23.20
CA LEU A 82 -7.59 6.78 -21.81
C LEU A 82 -8.48 8.00 -21.56
N ASN A 83 -8.59 8.89 -22.55
CA ASN A 83 -9.47 10.06 -22.44
C ASN A 83 -10.95 9.66 -22.29
N VAL A 84 -11.39 8.63 -23.01
CA VAL A 84 -12.73 8.05 -22.87
C VAL A 84 -12.90 7.45 -21.47
N MET A 85 -11.97 6.61 -21.00
CA MET A 85 -12.03 6.03 -19.66
C MET A 85 -12.10 7.10 -18.56
N LEU A 86 -11.32 8.18 -18.69
CA LEU A 86 -11.32 9.29 -17.75
C LEU A 86 -12.67 10.02 -17.72
N ARG A 87 -13.22 10.34 -18.89
CA ARG A 87 -14.54 10.99 -18.99
C ARG A 87 -15.63 10.08 -18.45
N ASP A 88 -15.57 8.78 -18.74
CA ASP A 88 -16.50 7.79 -18.21
C ASP A 88 -16.42 7.70 -16.68
N ALA A 89 -15.21 7.65 -16.12
CA ALA A 89 -15.00 7.63 -14.67
C ALA A 89 -15.57 8.88 -13.99
N CYS A 90 -15.30 10.06 -14.55
CA CYS A 90 -15.88 11.31 -14.06
C CYS A 90 -17.41 11.32 -14.19
N TYR A 91 -17.94 10.81 -15.30
CA TYR A 91 -19.38 10.72 -15.52
C TYR A 91 -20.07 9.76 -14.54
N ILE A 92 -19.46 8.60 -14.26
CA ILE A 92 -19.98 7.57 -13.34
C ILE A 92 -19.99 8.09 -11.90
N LEU A 93 -18.91 8.71 -11.44
CA LEU A 93 -18.78 9.28 -10.08
C LEU A 93 -19.33 10.71 -9.98
N ASP A 94 -19.92 11.22 -11.05
CA ASP A 94 -20.49 12.56 -11.14
C ASP A 94 -19.49 13.65 -10.70
N LEU A 95 -18.24 13.55 -11.13
CA LEU A 95 -17.22 14.57 -10.93
C LEU A 95 -17.40 15.68 -11.98
N GLU A 96 -17.75 16.88 -11.54
CA GLU A 96 -18.13 17.99 -12.41
C GLU A 96 -17.03 18.43 -13.39
N LYS A 97 -15.79 18.50 -12.90
CA LYS A 97 -14.64 18.93 -13.68
C LYS A 97 -13.71 17.76 -13.94
N VAL A 98 -13.58 17.39 -15.22
CA VAL A 98 -12.64 16.36 -15.66
C VAL A 98 -11.21 16.87 -15.44
N PRO A 99 -10.39 16.24 -14.58
CA PRO A 99 -9.01 16.66 -14.35
C PRO A 99 -8.15 16.43 -15.60
N PRO A 100 -7.13 17.26 -15.87
CA PRO A 100 -6.13 16.94 -16.88
C PRO A 100 -5.44 15.62 -16.57
N MET A 101 -5.22 14.80 -17.60
CA MET A 101 -4.45 13.56 -17.49
C MET A 101 -3.23 13.58 -18.41
N TYR A 102 -2.12 13.02 -17.93
CA TYR A 102 -0.86 12.94 -18.66
C TYR A 102 -0.31 11.51 -18.61
N VAL A 103 0.34 11.09 -19.70
CA VAL A 103 1.17 9.89 -19.75
C VAL A 103 2.63 10.30 -19.70
N THR A 104 3.35 9.83 -18.68
CA THR A 104 4.79 10.09 -18.52
C THR A 104 5.59 8.84 -18.86
N GLN A 105 6.78 9.03 -19.46
CA GLN A 105 7.67 7.92 -19.79
C GLN A 105 8.33 7.40 -18.52
N ASP A 106 7.89 6.24 -18.07
CA ASP A 106 8.46 5.52 -16.93
C ASP A 106 8.08 4.04 -17.08
N PRO A 107 9.04 3.10 -17.12
CA PRO A 107 8.75 1.68 -17.23
C PRO A 107 8.14 1.10 -15.94
N VAL A 108 8.23 1.80 -14.80
CA VAL A 108 7.65 1.35 -13.54
C VAL A 108 6.14 1.62 -13.55
N PRO A 109 5.27 0.60 -13.44
CA PRO A 109 3.82 0.78 -13.43
C PRO A 109 3.38 1.65 -12.25
N ASN A 110 2.78 2.80 -12.54
CA ASN A 110 2.33 3.74 -11.52
C ASN A 110 1.27 4.71 -12.08
N ALA A 111 0.39 5.17 -11.20
CA ALA A 111 -0.52 6.27 -11.45
C ALA A 111 -0.58 7.15 -10.19
N MET A 112 -0.94 8.42 -10.36
CA MET A 112 -1.13 9.32 -9.23
C MET A 112 -2.06 10.48 -9.57
N CYS A 113 -2.87 10.86 -8.58
CA CYS A 113 -3.65 12.07 -8.56
C CYS A 113 -3.02 13.10 -7.60
N ILE A 114 -2.63 14.25 -8.14
CA ILE A 114 -1.93 15.32 -7.42
C ILE A 114 -2.48 16.68 -7.84
N GLY A 115 -2.34 17.69 -6.99
CA GLY A 115 -2.83 19.04 -7.25
C GLY A 115 -3.53 19.60 -6.02
N LEU A 116 -3.50 20.93 -5.86
CA LEU A 116 -4.13 21.62 -4.74
C LEU A 116 -5.51 22.12 -5.17
N ASP A 117 -5.57 23.11 -6.06
CA ASP A 117 -6.82 23.70 -6.53
C ASP A 117 -7.43 22.90 -7.67
N GLU A 118 -6.58 22.42 -8.60
CA GLU A 118 -7.02 21.54 -9.67
C GLU A 118 -6.23 20.23 -9.67
N PRO A 119 -6.90 19.08 -9.46
CA PRO A 119 -6.23 17.79 -9.56
C PRO A 119 -5.78 17.50 -11.00
N ILE A 120 -4.64 16.85 -11.10
CA ILE A 120 -4.00 16.33 -12.30
C ILE A 120 -3.76 14.84 -12.08
N ILE A 121 -4.11 14.03 -13.06
CA ILE A 121 -3.83 12.60 -13.05
C ILE A 121 -2.61 12.33 -13.94
N VAL A 122 -1.68 11.52 -13.45
CA VAL A 122 -0.49 11.12 -14.20
C VAL A 122 -0.41 9.61 -14.20
N VAL A 123 -0.20 9.03 -15.37
CA VAL A 123 -0.06 7.58 -15.58
C VAL A 123 1.28 7.31 -16.25
N THR A 124 1.98 6.24 -15.84
CA THR A 124 3.24 5.86 -16.48
C THR A 124 3.02 4.97 -17.70
N THR A 125 3.96 5.01 -18.66
CA THR A 125 3.95 4.09 -19.80
C THR A 125 3.94 2.62 -19.36
N GLY A 126 4.68 2.26 -18.30
CA GLY A 126 4.69 0.90 -17.76
C GLY A 126 3.32 0.42 -17.29
N LEU A 127 2.47 1.32 -16.77
CA LEU A 127 1.10 0.94 -16.38
C LEU A 127 0.19 0.76 -17.59
N VAL A 128 0.33 1.65 -18.59
CA VAL A 128 -0.42 1.58 -19.86
C VAL A 128 -0.12 0.29 -20.63
N GLU A 129 1.10 -0.21 -20.55
CA GLU A 129 1.53 -1.44 -21.20
C GLU A 129 1.15 -2.70 -20.41
N LEU A 130 0.99 -2.59 -19.09
CA LEU A 130 0.71 -3.71 -18.19
C LEU A 130 -0.77 -4.12 -18.15
N LEU A 131 -1.67 -3.14 -18.11
CA LEU A 131 -3.09 -3.37 -17.81
C LEU A 131 -3.96 -3.45 -19.05
N ASP A 132 -4.97 -4.33 -18.99
CA ASP A 132 -6.05 -4.39 -19.97
C ASP A 132 -7.07 -3.25 -19.77
N GLU A 133 -8.09 -3.18 -20.63
CA GLU A 133 -9.08 -2.11 -20.59
C GLU A 133 -9.86 -2.04 -19.27
N GLU A 134 -10.26 -3.17 -18.69
CA GLU A 134 -11.09 -3.21 -17.49
C GLU A 134 -10.25 -2.94 -16.23
N GLU A 135 -9.03 -3.46 -16.20
CA GLU A 135 -8.04 -3.19 -15.16
C GLU A 135 -7.62 -1.70 -15.17
N MET A 136 -7.33 -1.14 -16.34
CA MET A 136 -6.99 0.27 -16.49
C MET A 136 -8.17 1.17 -16.11
N ARG A 137 -9.41 0.77 -16.43
CA ARG A 137 -10.60 1.52 -16.01
C ARG A 137 -10.76 1.54 -14.49
N ALA A 138 -10.44 0.44 -13.80
CA ALA A 138 -10.41 0.41 -12.34
C ALA A 138 -9.35 1.38 -11.78
N VAL A 139 -8.16 1.43 -12.38
CA VAL A 139 -7.11 2.40 -12.01
C VAL A 139 -7.52 3.84 -12.28
N VAL A 140 -8.07 4.15 -13.46
CA VAL A 140 -8.53 5.51 -13.78
C VAL A 140 -9.65 5.93 -12.82
N GLY A 141 -10.57 5.02 -12.50
CA GLY A 141 -11.60 5.25 -11.49
C GLY A 141 -11.03 5.48 -10.09
N HIS A 142 -9.95 4.78 -9.73
CA HIS A 142 -9.23 4.95 -8.49
C HIS A 142 -8.63 6.37 -8.37
N GLU A 143 -7.96 6.85 -9.42
CA GLU A 143 -7.40 8.22 -9.45
C GLU A 143 -8.49 9.30 -9.46
N VAL A 144 -9.60 9.09 -10.18
CA VAL A 144 -10.77 9.98 -10.10
C VAL A 144 -11.40 9.95 -8.71
N GLY A 145 -11.37 8.81 -8.03
CA GLY A 145 -11.76 8.68 -6.62
C GLY A 145 -10.91 9.55 -5.69
N HIS A 146 -9.59 9.59 -5.89
CA HIS A 146 -8.71 10.51 -5.17
C HIS A 146 -9.05 11.98 -5.44
N ALA A 147 -9.34 12.34 -6.69
CA ALA A 147 -9.75 13.69 -7.05
C ALA A 147 -11.07 14.07 -6.34
N LEU A 148 -12.09 13.21 -6.42
CA LEU A 148 -13.40 13.44 -5.80
C LEU A 148 -13.33 13.52 -4.27
N SER A 149 -12.47 12.71 -3.64
CA SER A 149 -12.27 12.73 -2.18
C SER A 149 -11.37 13.86 -1.68
N GLY A 150 -10.80 14.69 -2.56
CA GLY A 150 -9.84 15.74 -2.18
C GLY A 150 -8.50 15.20 -1.66
N HIS A 151 -8.17 13.93 -1.96
CA HIS A 151 -6.93 13.30 -1.52
C HIS A 151 -5.70 13.88 -2.20
N SER A 152 -5.87 14.44 -3.41
CA SER A 152 -4.78 15.04 -4.22
C SER A 152 -4.02 16.11 -3.44
N VAL A 153 -4.71 16.90 -2.63
CA VAL A 153 -4.13 18.02 -1.87
C VAL A 153 -3.11 17.51 -0.86
N TYR A 154 -3.52 16.58 -0.01
CA TYR A 154 -2.66 15.98 1.01
C TYR A 154 -1.56 15.11 0.40
N ARG A 155 -1.85 14.45 -0.72
CA ARG A 155 -0.85 13.70 -1.50
C ARG A 155 0.24 14.63 -2.03
N THR A 156 -0.11 15.77 -2.60
CA THR A 156 0.86 16.77 -3.05
C THR A 156 1.69 17.28 -1.87
N VAL A 157 1.07 17.66 -0.75
CA VAL A 157 1.80 18.09 0.45
C VAL A 157 2.77 17.01 0.93
N LEU A 158 2.35 15.73 0.95
CA LEU A 158 3.20 14.61 1.34
C LEU A 158 4.43 14.43 0.43
N LEU A 159 4.27 14.56 -0.89
CA LEU A 159 5.39 14.45 -1.84
C LEU A 159 6.41 15.56 -1.61
N PHE A 160 5.95 16.80 -1.45
CA PHE A 160 6.81 17.93 -1.17
C PHE A 160 7.51 17.81 0.19
N LEU A 161 6.79 17.44 1.25
CA LEU A 161 7.37 17.21 2.57
C LEU A 161 8.39 16.08 2.58
N THR A 162 8.13 15.00 1.83
CA THR A 162 9.08 13.90 1.67
C THR A 162 10.36 14.38 0.99
N SER A 163 10.26 15.17 -0.09
CA SER A 163 11.43 15.74 -0.76
C SER A 163 12.18 16.72 0.14
N LEU A 164 11.46 17.56 0.88
CA LEU A 164 12.04 18.50 1.84
C LEU A 164 12.77 17.79 2.97
N ALA A 165 12.18 16.73 3.55
CA ALA A 165 12.77 15.92 4.61
C ALA A 165 14.14 15.38 4.21
N VAL A 166 14.26 14.88 2.97
CA VAL A 166 15.54 14.39 2.42
C VAL A 166 16.56 15.54 2.31
N ARG A 167 16.15 16.71 1.85
CA ARG A 167 17.04 17.88 1.66
C ARG A 167 17.52 18.49 2.98
N VAL A 168 16.72 18.42 4.03
CA VAL A 168 17.02 18.99 5.35
C VAL A 168 17.43 17.93 6.39
N ALA A 169 17.67 16.69 5.95
CA ALA A 169 18.02 15.57 6.83
C ALA A 169 19.27 15.83 7.69
N TRP A 170 20.15 16.72 7.26
CA TRP A 170 21.34 17.16 7.98
C TRP A 170 21.06 18.07 9.19
N ILE A 171 19.83 18.59 9.35
CA ILE A 171 19.41 19.44 10.48
C ILE A 171 18.76 18.55 11.57
N PRO A 172 19.41 18.32 12.73
CA PRO A 172 19.00 17.25 13.66
C PRO A 172 17.59 17.40 14.25
N LEU A 173 17.19 18.61 14.63
CA LEU A 173 15.91 18.86 15.32
C LEU A 173 14.73 19.13 14.37
N GLY A 174 14.98 19.79 13.23
CA GLY A 174 13.94 20.06 12.22
C GLY A 174 13.47 18.80 11.51
N ASN A 175 14.37 17.84 11.31
CA ASN A 175 14.06 16.59 10.63
C ASN A 175 13.07 15.72 11.43
N LEU A 176 13.14 15.69 12.77
CA LEU A 176 12.27 14.83 13.58
C LEU A 176 10.78 15.23 13.47
N ALA A 177 10.47 16.53 13.52
CA ALA A 177 9.11 17.03 13.39
C ALA A 177 8.54 16.77 11.99
N ILE A 178 9.32 17.03 10.95
CA ILE A 178 8.92 16.76 9.56
C ILE A 178 8.70 15.25 9.37
N MET A 179 9.59 14.40 9.90
CA MET A 179 9.46 12.95 9.80
C MET A 179 8.21 12.42 10.51
N ALA A 180 7.82 12.99 11.65
CA ALA A 180 6.57 12.63 12.32
C ALA A 180 5.35 12.97 11.45
N ILE A 181 5.31 14.17 10.88
CA ILE A 181 4.23 14.61 9.99
C ILE A 181 4.19 13.74 8.71
N VAL A 182 5.34 13.51 8.08
CA VAL A 182 5.46 12.64 6.90
C VAL A 182 5.00 11.23 7.22
N THR A 183 5.35 10.68 8.38
CA THR A 183 4.93 9.33 8.79
C THR A 183 3.41 9.26 8.96
N GLY A 184 2.81 10.25 9.64
CA GLY A 184 1.36 10.35 9.80
C GLY A 184 0.63 10.51 8.46
N LEU A 185 1.13 11.38 7.58
CA LEU A 185 0.58 11.57 6.23
C LEU A 185 0.72 10.32 5.36
N ARG A 186 1.83 9.57 5.44
CA ARG A 186 2.01 8.29 4.74
C ARG A 186 1.03 7.24 5.23
N GLU A 187 0.80 7.18 6.54
CA GLU A 187 -0.17 6.25 7.09
C GLU A 187 -1.58 6.59 6.64
N TRP A 188 -1.97 7.87 6.72
CA TRP A 188 -3.24 8.33 6.18
C TRP A 188 -3.36 8.01 4.68
N PHE A 189 -2.34 8.33 3.88
CA PHE A 189 -2.36 8.10 2.44
C PHE A 189 -2.56 6.62 2.11
N ARG A 190 -1.88 5.70 2.82
CA ARG A 190 -2.11 4.25 2.69
C ARG A 190 -3.55 3.83 3.01
N LYS A 191 -4.27 4.52 3.90
CA LYS A 191 -5.70 4.25 4.14
C LYS A 191 -6.58 4.83 3.03
N SER A 192 -6.19 5.98 2.48
CA SER A 192 -6.89 6.62 1.37
C SER A 192 -6.87 5.76 0.09
N GLU A 193 -5.85 4.93 -0.09
CA GLU A 193 -5.78 3.92 -1.16
C GLU A 193 -6.95 2.94 -1.12
N LEU A 194 -7.41 2.54 0.07
CA LEU A 194 -8.55 1.62 0.20
C LEU A 194 -9.86 2.30 -0.19
N SER A 195 -10.02 3.59 0.07
CA SER A 195 -11.15 4.39 -0.42
C SER A 195 -11.11 4.51 -1.94
N ALA A 196 -9.93 4.78 -2.49
CA ALA A 196 -9.75 4.92 -3.93
C ALA A 196 -9.92 3.59 -4.67
N ASP A 197 -9.52 2.44 -4.08
CA ASP A 197 -9.83 1.11 -4.61
C ASP A 197 -11.33 0.88 -4.76
N ARG A 198 -12.10 1.28 -3.74
CA ARG A 198 -13.56 1.19 -3.77
C ARG A 198 -14.15 2.08 -4.87
N ALA A 199 -13.66 3.30 -5.03
CA ALA A 199 -14.06 4.19 -6.13
C ALA A 199 -13.71 3.59 -7.51
N GLY A 200 -12.50 3.05 -7.66
CA GLY A 200 -12.06 2.34 -8.85
C GLY A 200 -12.97 1.17 -9.20
N LEU A 201 -13.40 0.39 -8.21
CA LEU A 201 -14.35 -0.68 -8.42
C LEU A 201 -15.76 -0.18 -8.78
N LEU A 202 -16.24 0.94 -8.21
CA LEU A 202 -17.54 1.52 -8.61
C LEU A 202 -17.52 2.00 -10.07
N VAL A 203 -16.37 2.49 -10.54
CA VAL A 203 -16.16 2.89 -11.94
C VAL A 203 -16.03 1.68 -12.86
N GLY A 204 -15.21 0.70 -12.49
CA GLY A 204 -14.99 -0.50 -13.31
C GLY A 204 -16.21 -1.42 -13.36
N GLN A 205 -16.88 -1.61 -12.22
CA GLN A 205 -17.99 -2.53 -11.99
C GLN A 205 -17.66 -3.99 -12.32
N ASP A 206 -16.37 -4.31 -12.24
CA ASP A 206 -15.85 -5.66 -12.41
C ASP A 206 -14.89 -5.97 -11.24
N PRO A 207 -15.36 -6.72 -10.22
CA PRO A 207 -14.52 -7.15 -9.10
C PRO A 207 -13.29 -7.94 -9.55
N GLN A 208 -13.45 -8.82 -10.54
CA GLN A 208 -12.38 -9.68 -11.03
C GLN A 208 -11.30 -8.86 -11.74
N ALA A 209 -11.67 -7.92 -12.60
CA ALA A 209 -10.71 -7.00 -13.21
C ALA A 209 -9.98 -6.14 -12.17
N SER A 210 -10.69 -5.65 -11.15
CA SER A 210 -10.09 -4.84 -10.09
C SER A 210 -9.03 -5.61 -9.30
N MET A 211 -9.32 -6.87 -8.93
CA MET A 211 -8.36 -7.74 -8.23
C MET A 211 -7.23 -8.22 -9.14
N ARG A 212 -7.53 -8.55 -10.41
CA ARG A 212 -6.53 -8.94 -11.41
C ARG A 212 -5.54 -7.82 -11.71
N GLY A 213 -6.00 -6.56 -11.77
CA GLY A 213 -5.13 -5.39 -11.90
C GLY A 213 -4.11 -5.27 -10.75
N LEU A 214 -4.56 -5.44 -9.50
CA LEU A 214 -3.65 -5.47 -8.34
C LEU A 214 -2.67 -6.65 -8.39
N MET A 215 -3.13 -7.81 -8.84
CA MET A 215 -2.28 -8.99 -9.03
C MET A 215 -1.21 -8.74 -10.10
N LYS A 216 -1.56 -8.10 -11.23
CA LYS A 216 -0.60 -7.69 -12.27
C LYS A 216 0.41 -6.65 -11.79
N ILE A 217 0.00 -5.69 -10.97
CA ILE A 217 0.92 -4.74 -10.36
C ILE A 217 1.96 -5.48 -9.49
N ALA A 218 1.58 -6.60 -8.88
CA ALA A 218 2.48 -7.42 -8.08
C ALA A 218 3.39 -8.34 -8.92
N GLY A 219 2.84 -8.99 -9.96
CA GLY A 219 3.45 -10.12 -10.66
C GLY A 219 3.74 -9.93 -12.16
N GLY A 220 3.39 -8.79 -12.75
CA GLY A 220 3.54 -8.53 -14.18
C GLY A 220 2.39 -9.10 -15.04
N ASN A 221 2.64 -9.29 -16.35
CA ASN A 221 1.62 -9.64 -17.33
C ASN A 221 1.63 -11.14 -17.75
N HIS A 222 1.84 -12.05 -16.81
CA HIS A 222 1.87 -13.50 -17.05
C HIS A 222 0.55 -14.18 -16.66
N LEU A 223 -0.58 -13.64 -17.13
CA LEU A 223 -1.91 -14.07 -16.68
C LEU A 223 -2.19 -15.57 -16.84
N HIS A 224 -1.60 -16.23 -17.82
CA HIS A 224 -1.75 -17.67 -18.03
C HIS A 224 -1.07 -18.53 -16.94
N GLU A 225 -0.19 -17.93 -16.13
CA GLU A 225 0.49 -18.56 -15.00
C GLU A 225 -0.02 -18.04 -13.64
N MET A 226 -0.98 -17.10 -13.65
CA MET A 226 -1.45 -16.39 -12.45
C MET A 226 -2.92 -16.70 -12.18
N ASN A 227 -3.29 -16.80 -10.90
CA ASN A 227 -4.65 -17.10 -10.47
C ASN A 227 -5.08 -16.14 -9.35
N VAL A 228 -6.21 -15.45 -9.55
CA VAL A 228 -6.72 -14.45 -8.60
C VAL A 228 -7.12 -15.08 -7.26
N ASP A 229 -7.72 -16.26 -7.26
CA ASP A 229 -8.11 -16.96 -6.03
C ASP A 229 -6.87 -17.36 -5.22
N ALA A 230 -5.84 -17.89 -5.86
CA ALA A 230 -4.55 -18.18 -5.21
C ALA A 230 -3.87 -16.91 -4.66
N PHE A 231 -3.96 -15.79 -5.38
CA PHE A 231 -3.46 -14.49 -4.90
C PHE A 231 -4.23 -13.97 -3.67
N LEU A 232 -5.52 -14.31 -3.56
CA LEU A 232 -6.34 -13.99 -2.39
C LEU A 232 -6.09 -14.95 -1.22
N GLU A 233 -5.81 -16.23 -1.49
CA GLU A 233 -5.34 -17.19 -0.47
C GLU A 233 -3.99 -16.73 0.12
N GLN A 234 -3.09 -16.21 -0.72
CA GLN A 234 -1.83 -15.57 -0.27
C GLN A 234 -2.10 -14.37 0.66
N ALA A 235 -3.15 -13.59 0.41
CA ALA A 235 -3.54 -12.50 1.30
C ALA A 235 -4.05 -13.03 2.65
N ASP A 236 -4.83 -14.12 2.65
CA ASP A 236 -5.29 -14.79 3.86
C ASP A 236 -4.12 -15.36 4.68
N GLU A 237 -3.10 -15.93 4.03
CA GLU A 237 -1.84 -16.35 4.66
C GLU A 237 -1.10 -15.17 5.27
N TYR A 238 -0.95 -14.06 4.53
CA TYR A 238 -0.29 -12.85 5.03
C TYR A 238 -1.00 -12.25 6.26
N GLU A 239 -2.34 -12.25 6.29
CA GLU A 239 -3.12 -11.73 7.42
C GLU A 239 -3.12 -12.68 8.62
N SER A 240 -3.17 -13.99 8.40
CA SER A 240 -3.36 -14.98 9.47
C SER A 240 -2.06 -15.62 9.98
N GLY A 241 -1.00 -15.57 9.18
CA GLY A 241 0.26 -16.25 9.43
C GLY A 241 1.22 -15.49 10.34
N GLY A 242 2.07 -16.26 10.99
CA GLY A 242 3.24 -15.80 11.72
C GLY A 242 3.07 -15.68 13.24
N ASP A 243 4.15 -15.28 13.89
CA ASP A 243 4.18 -14.93 15.31
C ASP A 243 4.19 -13.39 15.52
N LEU A 244 4.41 -12.97 16.78
CA LEU A 244 4.49 -11.55 17.12
C LEU A 244 5.62 -10.83 16.37
N ARG A 245 6.75 -11.52 16.13
CA ARG A 245 7.89 -10.96 15.40
C ARG A 245 7.52 -10.75 13.94
N ASP A 246 6.83 -11.71 13.32
CA ASP A 246 6.33 -11.55 11.95
C ASP A 246 5.39 -10.35 11.84
N SER A 247 4.54 -10.14 12.83
CA SER A 247 3.63 -8.99 12.89
C SER A 247 4.40 -7.65 12.95
N VAL A 248 5.50 -7.58 13.72
CA VAL A 248 6.41 -6.42 13.72
C VAL A 248 7.11 -6.25 12.37
N LEU A 249 7.57 -7.34 11.76
CA LEU A 249 8.20 -7.32 10.43
C LEU A 249 7.22 -6.83 9.35
N LYS A 250 5.95 -7.23 9.41
CA LYS A 250 4.89 -6.71 8.53
C LYS A 250 4.79 -5.19 8.63
N ILE A 251 4.74 -4.64 9.85
CA ILE A 251 4.73 -3.18 10.06
C ILE A 251 5.98 -2.53 9.45
N MET A 252 7.17 -3.05 9.76
CA MET A 252 8.43 -2.53 9.23
C MET A 252 8.47 -2.52 7.69
N ASN A 253 7.89 -3.54 7.05
CA ASN A 253 7.81 -3.64 5.59
C ASN A 253 6.76 -2.71 4.96
N VAL A 254 5.72 -2.31 5.70
CA VAL A 254 4.69 -1.34 5.26
C VAL A 254 5.18 0.10 5.41
N LEU A 255 5.91 0.43 6.47
CA LEU A 255 6.34 1.80 6.79
C LEU A 255 6.97 2.59 5.61
N PRO A 256 7.93 2.02 4.84
CA PRO A 256 8.56 2.76 3.74
C PRO A 256 7.70 2.86 2.48
N ARG A 257 6.58 2.13 2.40
CA ARG A 257 5.74 2.07 1.19
C ARG A 257 4.76 3.21 1.10
N SER A 258 4.53 3.68 -0.13
CA SER A 258 3.50 4.66 -0.48
C SER A 258 2.10 4.05 -0.46
N HIS A 259 1.96 2.79 -0.88
CA HIS A 259 0.70 2.06 -0.97
C HIS A 259 0.71 0.85 -0.04
N PRO A 260 -0.45 0.37 0.45
CA PRO A 260 -0.55 -0.95 1.03
C PRO A 260 -0.14 -2.04 0.03
N PHE A 261 0.19 -3.22 0.52
CA PHE A 261 0.48 -4.37 -0.34
C PHE A 261 -0.71 -4.71 -1.24
N THR A 262 -0.43 -5.05 -2.50
CA THR A 262 -1.44 -5.37 -3.52
C THR A 262 -2.32 -6.55 -3.11
N THR A 263 -1.75 -7.58 -2.47
CA THR A 263 -2.51 -8.72 -1.90
C THR A 263 -3.52 -8.27 -0.85
N VAL A 264 -3.10 -7.39 0.07
CA VAL A 264 -3.98 -6.83 1.12
C VAL A 264 -5.10 -5.98 0.51
N ARG A 265 -4.78 -5.14 -0.48
CA ARG A 265 -5.78 -4.35 -1.20
C ARG A 265 -6.81 -5.22 -1.91
N ALA A 266 -6.36 -6.30 -2.56
CA ALA A 266 -7.25 -7.24 -3.24
C ALA A 266 -8.18 -7.95 -2.25
N ALA A 267 -7.67 -8.37 -1.09
CA ALA A 267 -8.48 -8.96 -0.03
C ALA A 267 -9.50 -7.97 0.53
N GLU A 268 -9.13 -6.71 0.74
CA GLU A 268 -10.06 -5.67 1.21
C GLU A 268 -11.17 -5.37 0.18
N LEU A 269 -10.86 -5.35 -1.12
CA LEU A 269 -11.86 -5.25 -2.18
C LEU A 269 -12.80 -6.47 -2.20
N ARG A 270 -12.27 -7.69 -2.06
CA ARG A 270 -13.09 -8.92 -1.93
C ARG A 270 -14.02 -8.85 -0.72
N LYS A 271 -13.52 -8.39 0.43
CA LYS A 271 -14.34 -8.21 1.64
C LYS A 271 -15.44 -7.16 1.41
N TRP A 272 -15.11 -6.04 0.77
CA TRP A 272 -16.08 -4.97 0.52
C TRP A 272 -17.17 -5.37 -0.48
N THR A 273 -16.83 -6.07 -1.56
CA THR A 273 -17.81 -6.55 -2.55
C THR A 273 -18.84 -7.52 -1.97
N ALA A 274 -18.44 -8.32 -0.98
CA ALA A 274 -19.32 -9.20 -0.23
C ALA A 274 -20.17 -8.47 0.83
N SER A 275 -19.91 -7.18 1.09
CA SER A 275 -20.60 -6.41 2.13
C SER A 275 -21.95 -5.87 1.65
N ARG A 276 -22.85 -5.59 2.61
CA ARG A 276 -24.12 -4.91 2.33
C ARG A 276 -23.92 -3.46 1.87
N ASP A 277 -22.84 -2.80 2.27
CA ASP A 277 -22.59 -1.40 1.89
C ASP A 277 -22.33 -1.28 0.39
N TYR A 278 -21.53 -2.18 -0.18
CA TYR A 278 -21.33 -2.25 -1.63
C TYR A 278 -22.65 -2.48 -2.37
N GLN A 279 -23.44 -3.48 -1.94
CA GLN A 279 -24.73 -3.79 -2.57
C GLN A 279 -25.69 -2.59 -2.51
N ARG A 280 -25.78 -1.91 -1.36
CA ARG A 280 -26.60 -0.70 -1.21
C ARG A 280 -26.20 0.40 -2.18
N ILE A 281 -24.92 0.66 -2.36
CA ILE A 281 -24.44 1.66 -3.32
C ILE A 281 -24.85 1.25 -4.74
N MET A 282 -24.65 -0.02 -5.10
CA MET A 282 -25.04 -0.56 -6.40
C MET A 282 -26.56 -0.51 -6.63
N ASP A 283 -27.37 -0.62 -5.58
CA ASP A 283 -28.83 -0.47 -5.65
C ASP A 283 -29.28 1.00 -5.77
N GLY A 284 -28.36 1.97 -5.61
CA GLY A 284 -28.64 3.40 -5.68
C GLY A 284 -28.84 4.07 -4.32
N HIS A 285 -28.55 3.36 -3.23
CA HIS A 285 -28.67 3.84 -1.85
C HIS A 285 -27.29 4.23 -1.29
N TYR A 286 -26.86 5.45 -1.58
CA TYR A 286 -25.58 6.00 -1.16
C TYR A 286 -25.71 7.46 -0.69
N PRO A 287 -24.82 7.93 0.22
CA PRO A 287 -24.75 9.34 0.61
C PRO A 287 -24.55 10.28 -0.57
N ARG A 288 -25.31 11.37 -0.62
CA ARG A 288 -25.20 12.39 -1.67
C ARG A 288 -24.42 13.60 -1.19
N ARG A 289 -23.71 14.30 -2.09
CA ARG A 289 -22.93 15.50 -1.76
C ARG A 289 -23.77 16.64 -1.19
N GLU A 290 -25.03 16.74 -1.62
CA GLU A 290 -25.98 17.71 -1.07
C GLU A 290 -26.26 17.50 0.43
N GLU A 291 -26.06 16.28 0.93
CA GLU A 291 -26.26 15.89 2.33
C GLU A 291 -24.98 16.02 3.17
N ASP A 292 -23.85 16.46 2.58
CA ASP A 292 -22.57 16.54 3.28
C ASP A 292 -22.54 17.64 4.34
N GLY A 293 -23.33 18.71 4.17
CA GLY A 293 -23.48 19.78 5.16
C GLY A 293 -24.15 19.32 6.46
N ASP A 294 -25.02 18.32 6.38
CA ASP A 294 -25.77 17.76 7.52
C ASP A 294 -25.03 16.61 8.21
N ALA A 295 -23.82 16.30 7.73
CA ALA A 295 -23.01 15.21 8.24
C ALA A 295 -22.48 15.50 9.65
N SER A 296 -22.91 14.70 10.62
CA SER A 296 -22.39 14.76 11.99
C SER A 296 -20.97 14.18 12.09
N VAL A 297 -20.03 15.03 12.53
CA VAL A 297 -18.65 14.62 12.87
C VAL A 297 -18.67 13.55 13.96
N ARG A 298 -19.58 13.65 14.94
CA ARG A 298 -19.70 12.69 16.03
C ARG A 298 -20.11 11.30 15.54
N ASP A 299 -21.05 11.23 14.60
CA ASP A 299 -21.51 9.95 14.05
C ASP A 299 -20.42 9.30 13.19
N SER A 300 -19.67 10.12 12.45
CA SER A 300 -18.47 9.69 11.73
C SER A 300 -17.44 9.05 12.67
N PHE A 301 -17.18 9.64 13.85
CA PHE A 301 -16.28 9.05 14.85
C PHE A 301 -16.80 7.74 15.42
N ARG A 302 -18.11 7.65 15.69
CA ARG A 302 -18.72 6.44 16.25
C ARG A 302 -18.64 5.28 15.25
N GLU A 303 -18.95 5.55 13.98
CA GLU A 303 -18.85 4.57 12.89
C GLU A 303 -17.41 4.07 12.73
N SER A 304 -16.45 4.98 12.65
CA SER A 304 -15.02 4.68 12.65
C SER A 304 -14.59 3.82 13.84
N ALA A 305 -14.96 4.20 15.06
CA ALA A 305 -14.62 3.45 16.27
C ALA A 305 -15.21 2.03 16.25
N SER A 306 -16.45 1.88 15.76
CA SER A 306 -17.08 0.57 15.61
C SER A 306 -16.36 -0.32 14.59
N HIS A 307 -15.89 0.27 13.48
CA HIS A 307 -15.09 -0.42 12.48
C HIS A 307 -13.74 -0.88 13.05
N TYR A 308 -13.02 -0.02 13.77
CA TYR A 308 -11.75 -0.40 14.43
C TYR A 308 -11.96 -1.48 15.48
N ALA A 309 -13.00 -1.35 16.32
CA ALA A 309 -13.31 -2.38 17.32
C ALA A 309 -13.64 -3.72 16.66
N GLY A 310 -14.39 -3.71 15.54
CA GLY A 310 -14.64 -4.90 14.74
C GLY A 310 -13.36 -5.49 14.13
N HIS A 311 -12.51 -4.65 13.55
CA HIS A 311 -11.24 -5.05 12.96
C HIS A 311 -10.31 -5.68 14.01
N VAL A 312 -10.17 -5.08 15.19
CA VAL A 312 -9.36 -5.64 16.30
C VAL A 312 -9.91 -7.01 16.74
N ARG A 313 -11.23 -7.12 16.95
CA ARG A 313 -11.85 -8.39 17.39
C ARG A 313 -11.77 -9.49 16.35
N GLY A 314 -11.88 -9.16 15.07
CA GLY A 314 -11.85 -10.10 13.96
C GLY A 314 -10.46 -10.34 13.39
N SER A 315 -9.44 -9.62 13.85
CA SER A 315 -8.09 -9.72 13.30
C SER A 315 -7.49 -11.09 13.62
N LYS A 316 -6.91 -11.71 12.59
CA LYS A 316 -6.16 -12.96 12.73
C LYS A 316 -4.70 -12.73 13.13
N ASP A 317 -4.22 -11.48 13.06
CA ASP A 317 -2.83 -11.10 13.30
C ASP A 317 -2.44 -11.26 14.80
N PRO A 318 -1.29 -11.88 15.11
CA PRO A 318 -0.85 -12.10 16.49
C PRO A 318 -0.73 -10.84 17.35
N LEU A 319 -0.28 -9.70 16.81
CA LEU A 319 -0.21 -8.44 17.57
C LEU A 319 -1.62 -7.95 17.94
N MET A 320 -2.56 -8.03 17.00
CA MET A 320 -3.93 -7.57 17.23
C MET A 320 -4.69 -8.50 18.18
N LYS A 321 -4.43 -9.81 18.12
CA LYS A 321 -4.90 -10.79 19.10
C LYS A 321 -4.40 -10.46 20.50
N LEU A 322 -3.11 -10.15 20.66
CA LEU A 322 -2.55 -9.73 21.95
C LEU A 322 -3.26 -8.47 22.49
N VAL A 323 -3.48 -7.45 21.65
CA VAL A 323 -4.21 -6.24 22.05
C VAL A 323 -5.63 -6.57 22.52
N ASN A 324 -6.33 -7.46 21.81
CA ASN A 324 -7.67 -7.90 22.18
C ASN A 324 -7.67 -8.70 23.49
N ASP A 325 -6.70 -9.60 23.69
CA ASP A 325 -6.54 -10.40 24.92
C ASP A 325 -6.25 -9.52 26.15
N ILE A 326 -5.42 -8.47 25.97
CA ILE A 326 -5.12 -7.47 27.00
C ILE A 326 -6.39 -6.69 27.36
N ALA A 327 -7.13 -6.22 26.36
CA ALA A 327 -8.38 -5.49 26.56
C ALA A 327 -9.48 -6.38 27.18
N GLY A 328 -9.45 -7.69 26.92
CA GLY A 328 -10.35 -8.70 27.48
C GLY A 328 -9.96 -9.21 28.88
N GLY A 329 -8.84 -8.78 29.45
CA GLY A 329 -8.42 -9.12 30.81
C GLY A 329 -7.84 -10.53 31.00
N ALA A 330 -7.28 -11.15 29.96
CA ALA A 330 -6.66 -12.48 30.07
C ALA A 330 -5.31 -12.41 30.81
N GLY A 331 -5.23 -13.03 32.00
CA GLY A 331 -4.17 -12.87 33.00
C GLY A 331 -2.77 -13.47 32.72
N ASP A 332 -2.34 -13.62 31.48
CA ASP A 332 -1.02 -14.21 31.12
C ASP A 332 -0.15 -13.26 30.26
N LEU A 333 -0.13 -11.98 30.62
CA LEU A 333 0.54 -10.90 29.88
C LEU A 333 2.08 -10.98 29.93
N GLY A 334 2.63 -11.25 31.12
CA GLY A 334 4.05 -11.03 31.39
C GLY A 334 4.97 -12.00 30.65
N GLU A 335 4.53 -13.24 30.49
CA GLU A 335 5.36 -14.29 29.89
C GLU A 335 5.42 -14.19 28.36
N ARG A 336 4.31 -13.84 27.70
CA ARG A 336 4.22 -13.73 26.23
C ARG A 336 4.96 -12.52 25.68
N VAL A 337 4.85 -11.36 26.34
CA VAL A 337 5.60 -10.14 25.98
C VAL A 337 7.11 -10.37 26.14
N ARG A 338 7.53 -11.01 27.25
CA ARG A 338 8.94 -11.36 27.48
C ARG A 338 9.49 -12.35 26.45
N ARG A 339 8.69 -13.33 26.03
CA ARG A 339 9.09 -14.33 25.02
C ARG A 339 9.20 -13.72 23.62
N GLY A 340 8.29 -12.80 23.27
CA GLY A 340 8.34 -12.07 21.99
C GLY A 340 9.52 -11.09 21.87
N PHE A 341 9.86 -10.38 22.94
CA PHE A 341 11.04 -9.49 22.95
C PHE A 341 12.36 -10.24 23.16
N GLY A 342 12.35 -11.40 23.82
CA GLY A 342 13.55 -12.24 24.01
C GLY A 342 14.15 -12.79 22.72
N GLY A 343 13.36 -12.91 21.64
CA GLY A 343 13.83 -13.33 20.32
C GLY A 343 14.59 -12.25 19.55
N PHE A 344 14.51 -10.98 19.96
CA PHE A 344 15.21 -9.86 19.32
C PHE A 344 16.65 -9.68 19.83
N THR A 345 16.98 -10.27 20.98
CA THR A 345 18.30 -10.13 21.64
C THR A 345 19.16 -11.39 21.56
N SER A 346 18.59 -12.54 21.14
CA SER A 346 19.31 -13.81 21.03
C SER A 346 19.82 -14.08 19.61
N SER A 347 20.72 -13.25 19.12
CA SER A 347 21.54 -13.55 17.93
C SER A 347 23.00 -13.14 18.15
N ALA A 348 23.54 -13.49 19.31
CA ALA A 348 24.98 -13.55 19.52
C ALA A 348 25.43 -15.02 19.51
N PRO A 349 26.41 -15.43 18.69
CA PRO A 349 26.94 -16.79 18.73
C PRO A 349 27.57 -17.03 20.11
N ARG A 350 27.14 -18.09 20.82
CA ARG A 350 27.86 -18.55 22.02
C ARG A 350 29.20 -19.15 21.56
N PRO A 351 30.33 -18.83 22.20
CA PRO A 351 31.58 -19.54 21.94
C PRO A 351 31.45 -20.99 22.45
N PRO A 352 32.23 -21.94 21.89
CA PRO A 352 32.18 -23.32 22.35
C PRO A 352 32.58 -23.36 23.83
N LYS A 353 31.80 -24.07 24.64
CA LYS A 353 32.20 -24.40 26.01
C LYS A 353 33.23 -25.52 25.94
N ASP A 354 34.45 -25.22 26.36
CA ASP A 354 35.43 -26.24 26.76
C ASP A 354 34.84 -27.06 27.91
N GLY A 355 34.58 -28.34 27.64
CA GLY A 355 34.09 -29.30 28.62
C GLY A 355 35.27 -29.96 29.35
N ALA A 356 35.55 -29.49 30.55
CA ALA A 356 36.39 -30.19 31.51
C ALA A 356 35.53 -31.08 32.42
N GLY A 357 35.82 -32.39 32.42
CA GLY A 357 35.54 -33.35 33.51
C GLY A 357 34.09 -33.84 33.65
N PRO A 358 33.90 -35.14 33.96
CA PRO A 358 34.23 -35.57 35.31
C PRO A 358 35.06 -36.86 35.38
N GLY A 359 35.79 -37.00 36.49
CA GLY A 359 36.61 -38.18 36.78
C GLY A 359 35.86 -39.32 37.46
N GLY A 360 36.51 -40.49 37.46
CA GLY A 360 36.26 -41.57 38.41
C GLY A 360 36.53 -42.98 37.87
N GLY A 361 37.70 -43.55 38.21
CA GLY A 361 37.77 -44.96 38.66
C GLY A 361 38.44 -46.02 37.78
N THR A 362 39.61 -46.48 38.28
CA THR A 362 40.16 -47.87 38.31
C THR A 362 40.82 -48.50 37.07
N ALA A 363 42.16 -48.49 37.13
CA ALA A 363 43.09 -49.64 37.28
C ALA A 363 43.26 -50.73 36.20
N GLU A 364 44.56 -50.95 35.91
CA GLU A 364 45.28 -52.14 35.43
C GLU A 364 45.26 -52.53 33.94
N GLY A 365 46.47 -52.81 33.42
CA GLY A 365 46.68 -53.60 32.20
C GLY A 365 47.81 -53.09 31.33
N ARG A 366 48.91 -53.85 31.28
CA ARG A 366 50.15 -53.61 30.53
C ARG A 366 49.95 -53.80 29.02
N ASP A 367 50.71 -53.08 28.19
CA ASP A 367 51.70 -53.67 27.28
C ASP A 367 52.28 -52.61 26.30
N ARG A 368 53.61 -52.50 26.32
CA ARG A 368 54.49 -52.07 25.21
C ARG A 368 54.97 -53.35 24.50
N PRO A 369 55.67 -53.33 23.33
CA PRO A 369 56.37 -52.23 22.64
C PRO A 369 55.95 -52.17 21.14
N GLU A 370 56.42 -51.25 20.29
CA GLU A 370 57.72 -51.27 19.60
C GLU A 370 57.89 -49.97 18.78
N ASP A 371 59.10 -49.41 18.86
CA ASP A 371 59.75 -48.52 17.89
C ASP A 371 60.81 -49.40 17.20
N PRO A 372 61.25 -49.17 15.94
CA PRO A 372 62.22 -48.09 15.73
C PRO A 372 62.27 -47.44 14.32
N GLU A 373 63.14 -46.44 14.23
CA GLU A 373 63.96 -45.99 13.09
C GLU A 373 63.71 -44.57 12.53
N ALA A 374 64.59 -43.65 12.96
CA ALA A 374 65.14 -42.54 12.18
C ALA A 374 66.43 -43.03 11.48
N PRO A 375 67.02 -42.39 10.43
CA PRO A 375 67.55 -41.01 10.41
C PRO A 375 67.32 -40.30 9.05
N GLY A 376 67.73 -39.08 8.70
CA GLY A 376 68.62 -38.04 9.23
C GLY A 376 68.79 -36.95 8.13
N ASP A 377 69.46 -35.85 8.50
CA ASP A 377 70.09 -34.77 7.68
C ASP A 377 69.19 -33.93 6.75
N GLY A 378 69.27 -32.59 6.65
CA GLY A 378 70.17 -31.54 7.13
C GLY A 378 69.83 -30.22 6.35
N PRO A 379 70.28 -29.02 6.78
CA PRO A 379 69.72 -27.69 6.39
C PRO A 379 70.66 -26.89 5.43
N PRO A 380 70.66 -25.53 5.36
CA PRO A 380 69.67 -24.50 4.95
C PRO A 380 70.21 -23.59 3.79
N ARG A 381 69.47 -22.51 3.39
CA ARG A 381 69.92 -21.16 2.89
C ARG A 381 68.89 -20.54 1.93
N GLU A 382 68.28 -19.38 2.23
CA GLU A 382 68.70 -17.96 2.07
C GLU A 382 68.47 -17.33 0.67
N ASN A 383 67.64 -16.26 0.70
CA ASN A 383 67.62 -15.01 -0.07
C ASN A 383 67.70 -14.96 -1.61
N GLY A 384 66.66 -14.32 -2.18
CA GLY A 384 66.60 -13.70 -3.50
C GLY A 384 65.35 -12.83 -3.58
#